data_AF-A0A2N9WU13-F1
#
_entry.id   AF-A0A2N9WU13-F1
#
_cell.length_a   1.000
_cell.length_b   1.000
_cell.length_c   1.000
_cell.angle_alpha   90.00
_cell.angle_beta   90.00
_cell.angle_gamma   90.00
#
_symmetry.space_group_name_H-M   'P 1'
#
loop_
_entity.id
_entity.type
_entity.pdbx_description
1 polymer ?
#
loop_
_entity_poly.entity_id
_entity_poly.type
_entity_poly.pdbx_seq_one_letter_code
_entity_poly.pdbx_strand_id
1 'polypeptide(L)'
;MSNSFEEVRRYMLSTLAKYPMRPLPESELDILYDKYDEEELIAATQYLIAKGMIDPRAVQEYIDGTDIDADYLILTADGYDIATGDALGYEISAVTVKLHSNTLQHLDSIIKASNLKEDEKQKLLAQLKEKGAEHILTRCIDLTLSNAKTAGLMLMQYLQNM
;
A
#
# COMPACT_ATOMS: atom_id res chain seq x y z
N MET A 1 -0.11 20.11 -15.45
CA MET A 1 -0.83 20.20 -14.17
C MET A 1 -0.61 21.61 -13.65
N SER A 2 -1.68 22.40 -13.47
CA SER A 2 -1.55 23.78 -13.00
C SER A 2 -1.05 23.79 -11.55
N ASN A 3 -0.31 24.83 -11.17
CA ASN A 3 0.12 25.03 -9.77
C ASN A 3 -1.08 25.09 -8.79
N SER A 4 -2.28 25.40 -9.29
CA SER A 4 -3.53 25.45 -8.51
C SER A 4 -3.91 24.09 -7.93
N PHE A 5 -3.91 23.02 -8.75
CA PHE A 5 -4.39 21.70 -8.30
C PHE A 5 -3.56 21.10 -7.17
N GLU A 6 -2.24 21.26 -7.23
CA GLU A 6 -1.35 20.81 -6.17
C GLU A 6 -1.57 21.59 -4.87
N GLU A 7 -1.78 22.91 -4.97
CA GLU A 7 -2.06 23.78 -3.83
C GLU A 7 -3.38 23.40 -3.14
N VAL A 8 -4.48 23.29 -3.91
CA VAL A 8 -5.82 22.91 -3.42
C VAL A 8 -5.74 21.59 -2.67
N ARG A 9 -5.14 20.57 -3.28
CA ARG A 9 -5.00 19.23 -2.67
C ARG A 9 -4.20 19.29 -1.38
N ARG A 10 -3.05 19.99 -1.36
CA ARG A 10 -2.20 20.10 -0.16
C ARG A 10 -2.95 20.81 0.97
N TYR A 11 -3.65 21.90 0.65
CA TYR A 11 -4.40 22.67 1.63
C TYR A 11 -5.56 21.84 2.21
N MET A 12 -6.33 21.17 1.36
CA MET A 12 -7.44 20.31 1.77
C MET A 12 -6.95 19.18 2.68
N LEU A 13 -5.87 18.49 2.29
CA LEU A 13 -5.28 17.42 3.09
C LEU A 13 -4.80 17.92 4.47
N SER A 14 -4.14 19.09 4.51
CA SER A 14 -3.70 19.70 5.77
C SER A 14 -4.86 20.14 6.67
N THR A 15 -5.99 20.50 6.08
CA THR A 15 -7.20 20.90 6.80
C THR A 15 -7.86 19.68 7.42
N LEU A 16 -8.02 18.61 6.64
CA LEU A 16 -8.56 17.33 7.11
C LEU A 16 -7.70 16.69 8.21
N ALA A 17 -6.37 16.83 8.15
CA ALA A 17 -5.46 16.29 9.15
C ALA A 17 -5.68 16.85 10.57
N LYS A 18 -6.31 18.02 10.70
CA LYS A 18 -6.69 18.60 12.00
C LYS A 18 -7.82 17.82 12.69
N TYR A 19 -8.51 16.95 11.95
CA TYR A 19 -9.68 16.19 12.39
C TYR A 19 -9.43 14.68 12.21
N PRO A 20 -8.64 14.04 13.10
CA PRO A 20 -8.26 12.64 12.94
C PRO A 20 -9.48 11.71 12.92
N MET A 21 -9.67 11.00 11.80
CA MET A 21 -10.74 10.02 11.61
C MET A 21 -12.15 10.57 11.91
N ARG A 22 -12.38 11.87 11.67
CA ARG A 22 -13.67 12.54 11.87
C ARG A 22 -14.07 13.32 10.62
N PRO A 23 -15.38 13.51 10.39
CA PRO A 23 -15.88 14.41 9.35
C PRO A 23 -15.28 15.80 9.50
N LEU A 24 -14.98 16.43 8.36
CA LEU A 24 -14.66 17.84 8.33
C LEU A 24 -15.90 18.63 8.81
N PRO A 25 -15.78 19.54 9.79
CA PRO A 25 -16.90 20.40 10.16
C PRO A 25 -17.38 21.24 8.97
N GLU A 26 -18.69 21.43 8.82
CA GLU A 26 -19.28 22.24 7.74
C GLU A 26 -18.63 23.63 7.64
N SER A 27 -18.36 24.29 8.77
CA SER A 27 -17.70 25.60 8.78
C SER A 27 -16.29 25.62 8.18
N GLU A 28 -15.57 24.50 8.20
CA GLU A 28 -14.26 24.39 7.54
C GLU A 28 -14.41 24.05 6.05
N LEU A 29 -15.48 23.35 5.68
CA LEU A 29 -15.83 23.14 4.29
C LEU A 29 -16.23 24.46 3.62
N ASP A 30 -17.01 25.30 4.30
CA ASP A 30 -17.34 26.67 3.84
C ASP A 30 -16.06 27.48 3.56
N ILE A 31 -15.06 27.39 4.43
CA ILE A 31 -13.76 28.08 4.23
C ILE A 31 -13.03 27.55 2.99
N LEU A 32 -13.17 26.26 2.67
CA LEU A 32 -12.60 25.70 1.44
C LEU A 32 -13.29 26.28 0.21
N TYR A 33 -14.63 26.33 0.21
CA TYR A 33 -15.43 26.92 -0.88
C TYR A 33 -15.22 28.43 -1.05
N ASP A 34 -14.97 29.16 0.04
CA ASP A 34 -14.61 30.57 -0.02
C ASP A 34 -13.23 30.80 -0.66
N LYS A 35 -12.36 29.79 -0.61
CA LYS A 35 -10.95 29.90 -1.03
C LYS A 35 -10.69 29.37 -2.43
N TYR A 36 -11.38 28.31 -2.83
CA TYR A 36 -11.13 27.57 -4.06
C TYR A 36 -12.43 27.32 -4.82
N ASP A 37 -12.33 27.22 -6.14
CA ASP A 37 -13.49 26.92 -6.97
C ASP A 37 -14.01 25.51 -6.66
N GLU A 38 -15.33 25.34 -6.68
CA GLU A 38 -16.01 24.07 -6.42
C GLU A 38 -15.48 22.94 -7.31
N GLU A 39 -15.29 23.19 -8.61
CA GLU A 39 -14.73 22.20 -9.53
C GLU A 39 -13.31 21.77 -9.14
N GLU A 40 -12.49 22.68 -8.60
CA GLU A 40 -11.14 22.37 -8.15
C GLU A 40 -11.15 21.51 -6.88
N LEU A 41 -12.08 21.81 -5.95
CA LEU A 41 -12.27 21.03 -4.73
C LEU A 41 -12.80 19.63 -5.03
N ILE A 42 -13.77 19.50 -5.93
CA ILE A 42 -14.30 18.20 -6.38
C ILE A 42 -13.18 17.39 -7.03
N ALA A 43 -12.41 17.98 -7.94
CA ALA A 43 -11.30 17.30 -8.59
C ALA A 43 -10.23 16.85 -7.58
N ALA A 44 -9.91 17.69 -6.60
CA ALA A 44 -8.97 17.34 -5.53
C ALA A 44 -9.51 16.20 -4.66
N THR A 45 -10.81 16.21 -4.34
CA THR A 45 -11.47 15.20 -3.51
C THR A 45 -11.51 13.86 -4.22
N GLN A 46 -11.93 13.85 -5.48
CA GLN A 46 -11.89 12.65 -6.34
C GLN A 46 -10.48 12.07 -6.47
N TYR A 47 -9.45 12.93 -6.59
CA TYR A 47 -8.07 12.47 -6.60
C TYR A 47 -7.66 11.78 -5.30
N LEU A 48 -8.01 12.36 -4.14
CA LEU A 48 -7.69 11.78 -2.84
C LEU A 48 -8.48 10.48 -2.57
N ILE A 49 -9.73 10.39 -3.03
CA ILE A 49 -10.52 9.14 -3.05
C ILE A 49 -9.81 8.08 -3.90
N ALA A 50 -9.38 8.43 -5.12
CA ALA A 50 -8.66 7.51 -6.00
C ALA A 50 -7.32 7.03 -5.42
N LYS A 51 -6.73 7.80 -4.50
CA LYS A 51 -5.55 7.42 -3.72
C LYS A 51 -5.86 6.64 -2.44
N GLY A 52 -7.15 6.42 -2.13
CA GLY A 52 -7.59 5.74 -0.91
C GLY A 52 -7.40 6.58 0.35
N MET A 53 -7.24 7.90 0.22
CA MET A 53 -6.92 8.80 1.33
C MET A 53 -8.17 9.38 2.00
N ILE A 54 -9.31 9.40 1.30
CA ILE A 54 -10.61 9.91 1.78
C ILE A 54 -11.68 8.84 1.53
N ASP A 55 -12.74 8.83 2.34
CA ASP A 55 -13.91 7.96 2.15
C ASP A 55 -14.51 8.13 0.73
N PRO A 56 -14.80 7.03 0.00
CA PRO A 56 -15.33 7.11 -1.36
C PRO A 56 -16.71 7.75 -1.47
N ARG A 57 -17.44 7.93 -0.36
CA ARG A 57 -18.75 8.60 -0.32
C ARG A 57 -18.64 10.12 -0.21
N ALA A 58 -17.44 10.68 -0.06
CA ALA A 58 -17.23 12.12 0.07
C ALA A 58 -17.59 12.92 -1.19
N VAL A 59 -17.78 12.26 -2.33
CA VAL A 59 -18.28 12.89 -3.56
C VAL A 59 -19.53 12.14 -3.99
N GLN A 60 -20.64 12.88 -4.13
CA GLN A 60 -21.92 12.34 -4.58
C GLN A 60 -22.31 12.94 -5.93
N GLU A 61 -22.86 12.10 -6.80
CA GLU A 61 -23.41 12.52 -8.09
C GLU A 61 -24.93 12.65 -7.98
N TYR A 62 -25.43 13.83 -8.30
CA TYR A 62 -26.85 14.18 -8.34
C TYR A 62 -27.27 14.51 -9.78
N ILE A 63 -28.57 14.76 -9.98
CA ILE A 63 -29.12 15.08 -11.31
C ILE A 63 -28.64 16.47 -11.79
N ASP A 64 -28.38 17.37 -10.86
CA ASP A 64 -28.02 18.78 -11.07
C ASP A 64 -26.52 19.06 -10.93
N GLY A 65 -25.73 18.10 -10.48
CA GLY A 65 -24.27 18.26 -10.37
C GLY A 65 -23.59 17.21 -9.51
N THR A 66 -22.31 17.42 -9.27
CA THR A 66 -21.50 16.67 -8.32
C THR A 66 -21.26 17.54 -7.10
N ASP A 67 -21.38 17.00 -5.90
CA ASP A 67 -21.16 17.75 -4.66
C ASP A 67 -20.28 16.97 -3.68
N ILE A 68 -19.69 17.68 -2.73
CA ILE A 68 -18.88 17.13 -1.64
C ILE A 68 -19.75 16.92 -0.42
N ASP A 69 -19.84 15.68 0.06
CA ASP A 69 -20.55 15.35 1.27
C ASP A 69 -19.63 15.48 2.49
N ALA A 70 -19.87 16.53 3.29
CA ALA A 70 -19.09 16.84 4.50
C ALA A 70 -19.06 15.68 5.51
N ASP A 71 -20.17 14.93 5.64
CA ASP A 71 -20.28 13.80 6.58
C ASP A 71 -19.33 12.65 6.21
N TYR A 72 -18.94 12.56 4.94
CA TYR A 72 -17.99 11.57 4.43
C TYR A 72 -16.64 12.17 4.07
N LEU A 73 -16.44 13.48 4.20
CA LEU A 73 -15.14 14.11 3.99
C LEU A 73 -14.21 13.83 5.20
N ILE A 74 -13.77 12.58 5.28
CA ILE A 74 -12.99 11.98 6.37
C ILE A 74 -11.73 11.33 5.79
N LEU A 75 -10.59 11.50 6.46
CA LEU A 75 -9.38 10.75 6.11
C LEU A 75 -9.51 9.27 6.48
N THR A 76 -9.02 8.40 5.61
CA THR A 76 -8.70 7.02 5.97
C THR A 76 -7.46 6.99 6.88
N ALA A 77 -7.15 5.83 7.47
CA ALA A 77 -5.90 5.66 8.23
C ALA A 77 -4.67 6.00 7.37
N ASP A 78 -4.61 5.47 6.13
CA ASP A 78 -3.55 5.76 5.17
C ASP A 78 -3.50 7.25 4.80
N GLY A 79 -4.66 7.88 4.61
CA GLY A 79 -4.77 9.31 4.34
C GLY A 79 -4.20 10.17 5.48
N TYR A 80 -4.47 9.79 6.73
CA TYR A 80 -3.98 10.46 7.93
C TYR A 80 -2.47 10.31 8.11
N ASP A 81 -1.92 9.09 7.96
CA ASP A 81 -0.48 8.82 8.04
C ASP A 81 0.30 9.65 7.00
N ILE A 82 -0.20 9.72 5.76
CA ILE A 82 0.39 10.52 4.70
C ILE A 82 0.28 12.03 5.00
N ALA A 83 -0.88 12.49 5.46
CA ALA A 83 -1.14 13.91 5.71
C ALA A 83 -0.28 14.48 6.84
N THR A 84 -0.07 13.70 7.89
CA THR A 84 0.69 14.09 9.08
C THR A 84 2.19 13.81 8.94
N GLY A 85 2.59 13.09 7.90
CA GLY A 85 3.97 12.63 7.76
C GLY A 85 4.35 11.60 8.83
N ASP A 86 3.37 10.94 9.46
CA ASP A 86 3.62 9.81 10.35
C ASP A 86 4.00 8.60 9.48
N ALA A 87 5.27 8.61 9.10
CA ALA A 87 5.85 7.73 8.10
C ALA A 87 5.83 6.25 8.52
N LEU A 88 5.66 5.93 9.81
CA LEU A 88 5.79 4.56 10.30
C LEU A 88 4.79 3.60 9.66
N GLY A 89 3.50 3.95 9.58
CA GLY A 89 2.48 3.08 8.99
C GLY A 89 2.65 2.89 7.47
N TYR A 90 2.90 3.99 6.77
CA TYR A 90 3.11 4.00 5.33
C TYR A 90 4.43 3.35 4.91
N GLU A 91 5.52 3.61 5.64
CA GLU A 91 6.84 3.02 5.41
C GLU A 91 6.81 1.52 5.69
N ILE A 92 6.19 1.06 6.78
CA ILE A 92 6.05 -0.38 7.07
C ILE A 92 5.27 -1.08 5.96
N SER A 93 4.16 -0.50 5.50
CA SER A 93 3.33 -1.09 4.44
C SER A 93 4.06 -1.12 3.08
N ALA A 94 4.68 -0.01 2.69
CA ALA A 94 5.42 0.08 1.44
C ALA A 94 6.69 -0.80 1.45
N VAL A 95 7.40 -0.87 2.57
CA VAL A 95 8.55 -1.76 2.77
C VAL A 95 8.09 -3.22 2.72
N THR A 96 6.96 -3.57 3.35
CA THR A 96 6.40 -4.93 3.31
C THR A 96 6.07 -5.35 1.87
N VAL A 97 5.38 -4.51 1.10
CA VAL A 97 5.05 -4.80 -0.31
C VAL A 97 6.32 -4.93 -1.16
N LYS A 98 7.29 -4.03 -0.99
CA LYS A 98 8.57 -4.08 -1.72
C LYS A 98 9.38 -5.33 -1.37
N LEU A 99 9.48 -5.69 -0.09
CA LEU A 99 10.15 -6.91 0.36
C LEU A 99 9.49 -8.15 -0.23
N HIS A 100 8.15 -8.22 -0.22
CA HIS A 100 7.43 -9.37 -0.77
C HIS A 100 7.64 -9.49 -2.29
N SER A 101 7.54 -8.38 -3.03
CA SER A 101 7.80 -8.35 -4.48
C SER A 101 9.24 -8.74 -4.82
N ASN A 102 10.23 -8.17 -4.13
CA ASN A 102 11.65 -8.48 -4.35
C ASN A 102 11.98 -9.93 -4.02
N THR A 103 11.34 -10.50 -2.99
CA THR A 103 11.51 -11.90 -2.60
C THR A 103 10.96 -12.83 -3.68
N LEU A 104 9.77 -12.54 -4.21
CA LEU A 104 9.18 -13.32 -5.30
C LEU A 104 10.06 -13.28 -6.56
N GLN A 105 10.59 -12.11 -6.94
CA GLN A 105 11.48 -11.97 -8.09
C GLN A 105 12.81 -12.71 -7.91
N HIS A 106 13.39 -12.68 -6.71
CA HIS A 106 14.59 -13.46 -6.40
C HIS A 106 14.33 -14.97 -6.47
N LEU A 107 13.22 -15.45 -5.90
CA LEU A 107 12.86 -16.86 -5.95
C LEU A 107 12.59 -17.33 -7.39
N ASP A 108 11.90 -16.53 -8.20
CA ASP A 108 11.70 -16.80 -9.64
C ASP A 108 13.05 -16.93 -10.36
N SER A 109 13.99 -16.01 -10.10
CA SER A 109 15.33 -16.03 -10.67
C SER A 109 16.13 -17.26 -10.24
N ILE A 110 16.08 -17.64 -8.96
CA ILE A 110 16.73 -18.84 -8.42
C ILE A 110 16.15 -20.11 -9.08
N ILE A 111 14.83 -20.21 -9.20
CA ILE A 111 14.18 -21.37 -9.83
C ILE A 111 14.61 -21.48 -11.30
N LYS A 112 14.61 -20.37 -12.05
CA LYS A 112 15.06 -20.35 -13.45
C LYS A 112 16.53 -20.74 -13.60
N ALA A 113 17.40 -20.26 -12.72
CA ALA A 113 18.84 -20.54 -12.73
C ALA A 113 19.22 -21.93 -12.17
N SER A 114 18.29 -22.63 -11.51
CA SER A 114 18.57 -23.95 -10.94
C SER A 114 18.87 -25.01 -12.01
N ASN A 115 19.54 -26.10 -11.61
CA ASN A 115 19.79 -27.26 -12.47
C ASN A 115 18.62 -28.28 -12.47
N LEU A 116 17.43 -27.87 -12.05
CA LEU A 116 16.24 -28.71 -12.09
C LEU A 116 15.80 -29.00 -13.53
N LYS A 117 15.05 -30.08 -13.72
CA LYS A 117 14.43 -30.37 -15.01
C LYS A 117 13.36 -29.32 -15.33
N GLU A 118 13.10 -29.10 -16.62
CA GLU A 118 12.22 -28.00 -17.05
C GLU A 118 10.78 -28.17 -16.54
N ASP A 119 10.27 -29.40 -16.48
CA ASP A 119 8.97 -29.72 -15.88
C ASP A 119 8.90 -29.37 -14.38
N GLU A 120 9.98 -29.62 -13.65
CA GLU A 120 10.08 -29.27 -12.23
C GLU A 120 10.17 -27.76 -12.01
N LYS A 121 10.92 -27.05 -12.86
CA LYS A 121 10.99 -25.58 -12.84
C LYS A 121 9.63 -24.95 -13.07
N GLN A 122 8.90 -25.39 -14.11
CA GLN A 122 7.58 -24.85 -14.43
C GLN A 122 6.58 -25.09 -13.28
N LYS A 123 6.64 -26.25 -12.63
CA LYS A 123 5.82 -26.56 -11.46
C LYS A 123 6.13 -25.65 -10.27
N LEU A 124 7.41 -25.38 -9.99
CA LEU A 124 7.81 -24.48 -8.91
C LEU A 124 7.44 -23.02 -9.19
N LEU A 125 7.59 -22.55 -10.43
CA LEU A 125 7.18 -21.22 -10.85
C LEU A 125 5.66 -21.03 -10.74
N ALA A 126 4.88 -22.05 -11.13
CA ALA A 126 3.43 -22.04 -10.96
C ALA A 126 3.04 -21.96 -9.46
N GLN A 127 3.69 -22.76 -8.61
CA GLN A 127 3.46 -22.74 -7.16
C GLN A 127 3.87 -21.42 -6.52
N LEU A 128 4.98 -20.81 -6.95
CA LEU A 128 5.42 -19.50 -6.45
C LEU A 128 4.40 -18.41 -6.77
N LYS A 129 3.79 -18.44 -7.96
CA LYS A 129 2.72 -17.50 -8.35
C LYS A 129 1.40 -17.73 -7.62
N GLU A 130 1.03 -19.00 -7.41
CA GLU A 130 -0.26 -19.36 -6.80
C GLU A 130 -0.25 -19.22 -5.29
N LYS A 131 0.86 -19.56 -4.63
CA LYS A 131 0.94 -19.70 -3.17
C LYS A 131 1.89 -18.72 -2.48
N GLY A 132 2.64 -17.92 -3.24
CA GLY A 132 3.58 -16.94 -2.71
C GLY A 132 4.90 -17.52 -2.18
N ALA A 133 5.77 -16.63 -1.73
CA ALA A 133 7.13 -16.94 -1.29
C ALA A 133 7.16 -17.79 -0.01
N GLU A 134 6.24 -17.53 0.92
CA GLU A 134 6.15 -18.17 2.24
C GLU A 134 5.98 -19.69 2.11
N HIS A 135 5.09 -20.15 1.23
CA HIS A 135 4.87 -21.57 1.00
C HIS A 135 6.11 -22.27 0.42
N ILE A 136 6.87 -21.61 -0.47
CA ILE A 136 8.11 -22.16 -1.03
C ILE A 136 9.19 -22.25 0.05
N LEU A 137 9.33 -21.21 0.88
CA LEU A 137 10.28 -21.17 1.99
C LEU A 137 9.98 -22.24 3.04
N THR A 138 8.72 -22.39 3.47
CA THR A 138 8.29 -23.45 4.39
C THR A 138 8.64 -24.82 3.83
N ARG A 139 8.37 -25.07 2.54
CA ARG A 139 8.71 -26.35 1.91
C ARG A 139 10.21 -26.59 1.83
N CYS A 140 11.02 -25.56 1.58
CA CYS A 140 12.48 -25.66 1.63
C CYS A 140 12.96 -25.99 3.05
N ILE A 141 12.41 -25.34 4.07
CA ILE A 141 12.70 -25.63 5.48
C ILE A 141 12.31 -27.07 5.80
N ASP A 142 11.11 -27.52 5.41
CA ASP A 142 10.64 -28.89 5.63
C ASP A 142 11.54 -29.93 4.97
N LEU A 143 11.98 -29.69 3.73
CA LEU A 143 12.89 -30.58 3.00
C LEU A 143 14.29 -30.61 3.63
N THR A 144 14.74 -29.47 4.15
CA THR A 144 16.04 -29.35 4.84
C THR A 144 15.98 -30.09 6.17
N LEU A 145 14.94 -29.87 6.98
CA LEU A 145 14.70 -30.56 8.24
C LEU A 145 14.42 -32.06 8.07
N SER A 146 13.76 -32.46 6.99
CA SER A 146 13.59 -33.88 6.62
C SER A 146 14.94 -34.54 6.30
N ASN A 147 15.93 -33.74 5.87
CA ASN A 147 17.34 -34.11 5.76
C ASN A 147 18.14 -33.62 6.97
N ALA A 148 17.62 -33.87 8.19
CA ALA A 148 18.08 -33.34 9.48
C ALA A 148 19.60 -33.28 9.67
N LYS A 149 20.34 -34.27 9.13
CA LYS A 149 21.81 -34.31 9.18
C LYS A 149 22.47 -33.16 8.40
N THR A 150 21.99 -32.87 7.20
CA THR A 150 22.53 -31.80 6.33
C THR A 150 22.11 -30.42 6.85
N ALA A 151 20.87 -30.29 7.31
CA ALA A 151 20.37 -29.07 7.96
C ALA A 151 21.18 -28.71 9.22
N GLY A 152 21.44 -29.69 10.08
CA GLY A 152 22.23 -29.49 11.30
C GLY A 152 23.65 -29.01 11.02
N LEU A 153 24.29 -29.53 9.96
CA LEU A 153 25.64 -29.09 9.55
C LEU A 153 25.63 -27.65 9.02
N MET A 154 24.65 -27.27 8.20
CA MET A 154 24.53 -25.90 7.68
C MET A 154 24.23 -24.88 8.79
N LEU A 155 23.35 -25.22 9.75
CA LEU A 155 23.05 -24.39 10.90
C LEU A 155 24.26 -24.21 11.81
N MET A 156 25.02 -25.27 12.07
CA MET A 156 26.28 -25.18 12.83
C MET A 156 27.29 -24.26 12.13
N GLN A 157 27.41 -24.36 10.81
CA GLN A 157 28.35 -23.53 10.05
C GLN A 157 27.93 -22.05 10.01
N TYR A 158 26.63 -21.76 9.99
CA TYR A 158 26.12 -20.39 10.10
C TYR A 158 26.38 -19.79 11.49
N LEU A 159 26.09 -20.55 12.55
CA LEU A 159 26.33 -20.13 13.94
C LEU A 159 27.82 -19.95 14.29
N GLN A 160 28.73 -20.62 13.56
CA GLN A 160 30.18 -20.45 13.70
C GLN A 160 30.73 -19.21 12.97
N ASN A 161 29.96 -18.64 12.04
CA ASN A 161 30.36 -17.49 11.22
C ASN A 161 29.62 -16.19 11.62
N MET A 162 28.88 -16.20 12.73
CA MET A 162 28.41 -15.01 13.45
C MET A 162 29.42 -14.62 14.52
#